data_AF-A0A386ZCA0-F1
#
_entry.id   AF-A0A386ZCA0-F1
#
_cell.length_a   1.000
_cell.length_b   1.000
_cell.length_c   1.000
_cell.angle_alpha   90.00
_cell.angle_beta   90.00
_cell.angle_gamma   90.00
#
_symmetry.space_group_name_H-M   'P 1'
#
loop_
_entity.id
_entity.type
_entity.pdbx_description
1 polymer ?
#
loop_
_entity_poly.entity_id
_entity_poly.type
_entity_poly.pdbx_seq_one_letter_code
_entity_poly.pdbx_strand_id
1 'polypeptide(L)'
;MADQPSDASPEAGPPPAPLTIPTSPGLDSPPSSETPRGAEGETPASEPRPKRRLWVWFAILAVVIIAAAASLFGWVLTRPDPIAFPTGACVDAPVQPVVYGCDDSKSTYRIVGREDVAQPLDSACVKYPDATRVVGEPTGTAGKIDTVLCLAPTRFNLTDPGQLQAGDCVAVKGGGDQIMRVDCGLTPSPVKVVAVEQHSKIPVTDQACKQHPQARAAFAQSSLGGRVIVVCGNDVDPNSMDSVKLGDCASRDTMKKVDCADPTASARVLSVRTAYEKPKAPECPDDLGFYSVMTRANDKTDLVLIVCMGPVDLGDSRYAVVGDCISGNGRNSGSAADTHRIDCGDPKALYQVFDRHELPDDICPAGVAVSLTYTTGGGSGSTVCLRRK
;
A
#
# COMPACT_ATOMS: atom_id res chain seq x y z
N MET A 1 44.69 -1.46 -19.59
CA MET A 1 44.32 -2.72 -20.28
C MET A 1 44.37 -3.82 -19.24
N ALA A 2 43.22 -4.18 -18.69
CA ALA A 2 43.06 -5.26 -17.72
C ALA A 2 41.82 -6.04 -18.14
N ASP A 3 42.02 -7.32 -18.40
CA ASP A 3 41.02 -8.27 -18.92
C ASP A 3 39.92 -8.53 -17.88
N GLN A 4 38.67 -8.40 -18.30
CA GLN A 4 37.49 -8.87 -17.56
C GLN A 4 37.17 -10.31 -18.01
N PRO A 5 36.99 -11.26 -17.08
CA PRO A 5 36.46 -12.57 -17.42
C PRO A 5 34.93 -12.49 -17.61
N SER A 6 34.46 -13.10 -18.69
CA SER A 6 33.04 -13.24 -19.02
C SER A 6 32.38 -14.28 -18.11
N ASP A 7 31.41 -13.85 -17.30
CA ASP A 7 30.56 -14.77 -16.54
C ASP A 7 29.47 -15.37 -17.43
N ALA A 8 29.35 -16.69 -17.35
CA ALA A 8 28.44 -17.51 -18.11
C ALA A 8 26.98 -17.34 -17.64
N SER A 9 26.06 -17.27 -18.59
CA SER A 9 24.61 -17.33 -18.34
C SER A 9 24.20 -18.70 -17.81
N PRO A 10 23.37 -18.80 -16.77
CA PRO A 10 22.81 -20.07 -16.33
C PRO A 10 21.66 -20.51 -17.27
N GLU A 11 21.75 -21.76 -17.70
CA GLU A 11 20.73 -22.50 -18.46
C GLU A 11 19.38 -22.53 -17.72
N ALA A 12 18.30 -22.31 -18.48
CA ALA A 12 16.93 -22.45 -18.02
C ALA A 12 16.59 -23.94 -17.83
N GLY A 13 16.24 -24.33 -16.60
CA GLY A 13 15.75 -25.67 -16.28
C GLY A 13 14.38 -25.98 -16.90
N PRO A 14 14.05 -27.27 -17.11
CA PRO A 14 12.82 -27.69 -17.77
C PRO A 14 11.56 -27.46 -16.91
N PRO A 15 10.38 -27.29 -17.55
CA PRO A 15 9.13 -27.00 -16.84
C PRO A 15 8.63 -28.21 -16.03
N PRO A 16 7.94 -27.99 -14.89
CA PRO A 16 7.36 -29.06 -14.09
C PRO A 16 6.13 -29.69 -14.75
N ALA A 17 5.98 -31.00 -14.55
CA ALA A 17 4.89 -31.82 -15.06
C ALA A 17 3.54 -31.53 -14.36
N PRO A 18 2.39 -31.77 -15.03
CA PRO A 18 1.07 -31.52 -14.47
C PRO A 18 0.67 -32.56 -13.42
N LEU A 19 0.17 -32.08 -12.28
CA LEU A 19 -0.42 -32.90 -11.21
C LEU A 19 -1.85 -33.32 -11.57
N THR A 20 -2.08 -34.63 -11.63
CA THR A 20 -3.39 -35.29 -11.72
C THR A 20 -4.10 -35.26 -10.37
N ILE A 21 -5.34 -34.77 -10.36
CA ILE A 21 -6.27 -34.79 -9.21
C ILE A 21 -7.02 -36.14 -9.20
N PRO A 22 -7.07 -36.90 -8.08
CA PRO A 22 -7.96 -38.04 -7.96
C PRO A 22 -9.37 -37.59 -7.57
N THR A 23 -10.34 -38.05 -8.35
CA THR A 23 -11.78 -37.93 -8.12
C THR A 23 -12.23 -38.93 -7.04
N SER A 24 -12.91 -38.45 -5.99
CA SER A 24 -13.63 -39.31 -5.03
C SER A 24 -15.11 -39.45 -5.41
N PRO A 25 -15.72 -40.65 -5.28
CA PRO A 25 -17.15 -40.86 -5.49
C PRO A 25 -17.96 -41.03 -4.19
N GLY A 26 -19.27 -40.70 -4.27
CA GLY A 26 -20.37 -41.26 -3.45
C GLY A 26 -20.75 -40.46 -2.20
N LEU A 27 -21.86 -39.71 -2.16
CA LEU A 27 -23.27 -40.12 -1.93
C LEU A 27 -23.48 -40.93 -0.64
N ASP A 28 -24.17 -40.33 0.34
CA ASP A 28 -25.53 -40.75 0.70
C ASP A 28 -26.18 -39.79 1.73
N SER A 29 -27.45 -39.46 1.48
CA SER A 29 -28.35 -38.68 2.34
C SER A 29 -29.48 -39.60 2.84
N PRO A 30 -30.04 -39.40 4.05
CA PRO A 30 -31.16 -40.19 4.53
C PRO A 30 -32.51 -39.59 4.08
N PRO A 31 -33.55 -40.41 3.85
CA PRO A 31 -34.88 -39.90 3.48
C PRO A 31 -35.79 -39.72 4.70
N SER A 32 -36.67 -38.73 4.59
CA SER A 32 -37.82 -38.50 5.47
C SER A 32 -39.09 -39.11 4.89
N SER A 33 -39.86 -39.75 5.77
CA SER A 33 -41.33 -39.81 5.91
C SER A 33 -42.25 -39.99 4.68
N GLU A 34 -43.09 -41.04 4.72
CA GLU A 34 -44.56 -40.92 4.57
C GLU A 34 -45.31 -42.23 4.95
N THR A 35 -46.43 -42.07 5.66
CA THR A 35 -47.47 -43.07 6.01
C THR A 35 -48.53 -43.13 4.89
N PRO A 36 -49.42 -44.16 4.73
CA PRO A 36 -50.61 -44.37 5.61
C PRO A 36 -51.30 -45.78 5.63
N ARG A 37 -52.27 -45.94 6.59
CA ARG A 37 -53.46 -46.85 6.67
C ARG A 37 -53.25 -48.39 6.57
N GLY A 38 -53.93 -49.28 7.32
CA GLY A 38 -55.05 -49.25 8.27
C GLY A 38 -55.75 -50.62 8.22
N ALA A 39 -56.20 -51.19 9.36
CA ALA A 39 -57.28 -52.19 9.45
C ALA A 39 -57.67 -52.47 10.91
N GLU A 40 -58.96 -52.71 11.09
CA GLU A 40 -59.78 -52.79 12.31
C GLU A 40 -59.63 -54.09 13.13
N GLY A 41 -60.16 -54.10 14.37
CA GLY A 41 -60.62 -55.35 15.00
C GLY A 41 -60.67 -55.39 16.55
N GLU A 42 -61.86 -55.14 17.09
CA GLU A 42 -62.46 -55.72 18.32
C GLU A 42 -61.95 -55.41 19.75
N THR A 43 -62.83 -54.73 20.50
CA THR A 43 -63.04 -54.74 21.96
C THR A 43 -63.74 -56.05 22.43
N PRO A 44 -63.82 -56.44 23.74
CA PRO A 44 -63.97 -55.53 24.91
C PRO A 44 -63.37 -55.97 26.27
N ALA A 45 -63.59 -55.05 27.23
CA ALA A 45 -63.86 -55.24 28.67
C ALA A 45 -62.66 -55.30 29.65
N SER A 46 -62.52 -54.21 30.42
CA SER A 46 -62.64 -54.20 31.89
C SER A 46 -62.02 -52.91 32.43
N GLU A 47 -62.83 -52.05 33.04
CA GLU A 47 -62.32 -51.01 33.95
C GLU A 47 -61.50 -51.66 35.07
N PRO A 48 -60.37 -51.05 35.45
CA PRO A 48 -60.42 -50.33 36.72
C PRO A 48 -59.73 -48.96 36.61
N ARG A 49 -60.29 -47.98 37.33
CA ARG A 49 -59.65 -46.68 37.59
C ARG A 49 -58.22 -46.88 38.11
N PRO A 50 -57.26 -46.05 37.68
CA PRO A 50 -56.47 -45.39 38.70
C PRO A 50 -56.19 -43.91 38.42
N LYS A 51 -56.26 -43.14 39.51
CA LYS A 51 -55.68 -41.81 39.65
C LYS A 51 -54.17 -41.85 39.33
N ARG A 52 -53.65 -40.72 38.82
CA ARG A 52 -52.24 -40.33 38.59
C ARG A 52 -51.57 -40.78 37.28
N ARG A 53 -52.02 -40.23 36.13
CA ARG A 53 -51.22 -40.20 34.88
C ARG A 53 -50.22 -39.04 34.78
N LEU A 54 -50.28 -38.05 35.68
CA LEU A 54 -49.38 -36.88 35.66
C LEU A 54 -47.93 -37.26 36.01
N TRP A 55 -47.74 -38.24 36.91
CA TRP A 55 -46.40 -38.69 37.35
C TRP A 55 -45.59 -39.36 36.24
N VAL A 56 -46.27 -40.03 35.29
CA VAL A 56 -45.60 -40.66 34.14
C VAL A 56 -45.06 -39.60 33.19
N TRP A 57 -45.80 -38.51 32.97
CA TRP A 57 -45.33 -37.38 32.16
C TRP A 57 -44.16 -36.63 32.82
N PHE A 58 -44.19 -36.45 34.15
CA PHE A 58 -43.04 -35.89 34.87
C PHE A 58 -41.81 -36.79 34.81
N ALA A 59 -41.98 -38.11 34.88
CA ALA A 59 -40.87 -39.06 34.74
C ALA A 59 -40.26 -39.03 33.35
N ILE A 60 -41.08 -38.95 32.28
CA ILE A 60 -40.59 -38.84 30.91
C ILE A 60 -39.86 -37.51 30.71
N LEU A 61 -40.42 -36.39 31.18
CA LEU A 61 -39.79 -35.08 31.09
C LEU A 61 -38.45 -35.05 31.83
N ALA A 62 -38.39 -35.65 33.03
CA ALA A 62 -37.15 -35.76 33.81
C ALA A 62 -36.10 -36.59 33.07
N VAL A 63 -36.47 -37.71 32.44
CA VAL A 63 -35.53 -38.53 31.65
C VAL A 63 -35.03 -37.77 30.42
N VAL A 64 -35.90 -37.01 29.72
CA VAL A 64 -35.49 -36.19 28.58
C VAL A 64 -34.56 -35.06 29.02
N ILE A 65 -34.85 -34.40 30.15
CA ILE A 65 -33.99 -33.34 30.70
C ILE A 65 -32.66 -33.93 31.18
N ILE A 66 -32.66 -35.10 31.82
CA ILE A 66 -31.43 -35.77 32.25
C ILE A 66 -30.62 -36.26 31.06
N ALA A 67 -31.25 -36.75 29.98
CA ALA A 67 -30.57 -37.15 28.76
C ALA A 67 -30.01 -35.94 27.99
N ALA A 68 -30.75 -34.84 27.92
CA ALA A 68 -30.29 -33.57 27.35
C ALA A 68 -29.17 -32.94 28.18
N ALA A 69 -29.28 -33.00 29.51
CA ALA A 69 -28.22 -32.56 30.41
C ALA A 69 -27.00 -33.47 30.31
N ALA A 70 -27.14 -34.80 30.30
CA ALA A 70 -26.03 -35.73 30.17
C ALA A 70 -25.35 -35.66 28.80
N SER A 71 -26.07 -35.32 27.73
CA SER A 71 -25.47 -35.07 26.42
C SER A 71 -24.76 -33.72 26.35
N LEU A 72 -25.33 -32.65 26.93
CA LEU A 72 -24.65 -31.35 27.03
C LEU A 72 -23.44 -31.39 27.98
N PHE A 73 -23.58 -31.98 29.18
CA PHE A 73 -22.52 -32.13 30.16
C PHE A 73 -21.49 -33.18 29.73
N GLY A 74 -21.90 -34.28 29.08
CA GLY A 74 -20.98 -35.28 28.54
C GLY A 74 -20.12 -34.73 27.41
N TRP A 75 -20.67 -33.86 26.56
CA TRP A 75 -19.93 -33.14 25.52
C TRP A 75 -18.98 -32.07 26.08
N VAL A 76 -19.32 -31.49 27.23
CA VAL A 76 -18.43 -30.55 27.96
C VAL A 76 -17.34 -31.28 28.76
N LEU A 77 -17.63 -32.46 29.33
CA LEU A 77 -16.70 -33.25 30.15
C LEU A 77 -15.74 -34.15 29.34
N THR A 78 -15.98 -34.32 28.04
CA THR A 78 -15.11 -35.11 27.16
C THR A 78 -14.27 -34.28 26.20
N ARG A 79 -14.21 -32.95 26.36
CA ARG A 79 -13.14 -32.20 25.67
C ARG A 79 -11.82 -32.70 26.23
N PRO A 80 -10.98 -33.35 25.41
CA PRO A 80 -9.59 -33.57 25.78
C PRO A 80 -8.96 -32.20 26.07
N ASP A 81 -7.90 -32.19 26.86
CA ASP A 81 -6.99 -31.06 27.11
C ASP A 81 -6.99 -30.00 26.01
N PRO A 82 -6.90 -28.68 26.33
CA PRO A 82 -7.09 -27.60 25.37
C PRO A 82 -6.37 -27.94 24.08
N ILE A 83 -7.14 -28.16 23.00
CA ILE A 83 -6.62 -28.60 21.70
C ILE A 83 -5.58 -27.56 21.30
N ALA A 84 -4.32 -27.95 21.46
CA ALA A 84 -3.18 -27.15 21.08
C ALA A 84 -3.42 -26.61 19.66
N PHE A 85 -3.36 -25.30 19.49
CA PHE A 85 -3.71 -24.71 18.20
C PHE A 85 -2.71 -25.22 17.14
N PRO A 86 -3.14 -25.96 16.11
CA PRO A 86 -2.19 -26.59 15.20
C PRO A 86 -1.57 -25.56 14.28
N THR A 87 -0.28 -25.74 13.95
CA THR A 87 0.38 -24.96 12.90
C THR A 87 -0.41 -25.10 11.60
N GLY A 88 -0.63 -23.99 10.92
CA GLY A 88 -1.45 -23.90 9.71
C GLY A 88 -2.90 -23.52 9.97
N ALA A 89 -3.41 -23.60 11.20
CA ALA A 89 -4.76 -23.13 11.52
C ALA A 89 -4.89 -21.62 11.34
N CYS A 90 -6.06 -21.20 10.89
CA CYS A 90 -6.40 -19.79 10.77
C CYS A 90 -7.25 -19.34 11.96
N VAL A 91 -6.94 -18.17 12.50
CA VAL A 91 -7.48 -17.66 13.75
C VAL A 91 -7.86 -16.19 13.62
N ASP A 92 -8.80 -15.75 14.44
CA ASP A 92 -8.93 -14.34 14.80
C ASP A 92 -8.23 -14.12 16.13
N ALA A 93 -7.28 -13.17 16.20
CA ALA A 93 -6.40 -13.04 17.36
C ALA A 93 -6.17 -11.57 17.78
N PRO A 94 -7.18 -10.87 18.31
CA PRO A 94 -6.93 -9.60 18.98
C PRO A 94 -6.28 -9.81 20.36
N VAL A 95 -6.69 -10.83 21.12
CA VAL A 95 -6.17 -11.17 22.47
C VAL A 95 -6.31 -12.67 22.81
N GLN A 96 -7.43 -13.30 22.43
CA GLN A 96 -7.64 -14.75 22.56
C GLN A 96 -7.86 -15.35 21.17
N PRO A 97 -6.98 -16.25 20.69
CA PRO A 97 -7.11 -16.84 19.37
C PRO A 97 -8.36 -17.73 19.28
N VAL A 98 -9.23 -17.45 18.30
CA VAL A 98 -10.40 -18.29 17.96
C VAL A 98 -10.16 -18.90 16.58
N VAL A 99 -10.27 -20.22 16.45
CA VAL A 99 -10.06 -20.92 15.17
C VAL A 99 -11.25 -20.73 14.24
N TYR A 100 -10.97 -20.37 13.00
CA TYR A 100 -11.92 -20.32 11.89
C TYR A 100 -11.39 -21.13 10.70
N GLY A 101 -12.24 -21.40 9.71
CA GLY A 101 -11.76 -21.87 8.42
C GLY A 101 -10.88 -20.79 7.76
N CYS A 102 -9.82 -21.18 7.06
CA CYS A 102 -8.91 -20.23 6.40
C CYS A 102 -9.56 -19.41 5.26
N ASP A 103 -10.73 -19.84 4.79
CA ASP A 103 -11.54 -19.11 3.81
C ASP A 103 -12.57 -18.18 4.48
N ASP A 104 -12.70 -18.23 5.81
CA ASP A 104 -13.60 -17.34 6.56
C ASP A 104 -12.98 -15.94 6.65
N SER A 105 -13.77 -14.92 6.31
CA SER A 105 -13.37 -13.51 6.43
C SER A 105 -12.98 -13.07 7.85
N LYS A 106 -13.38 -13.83 8.88
CA LYS A 106 -13.00 -13.58 10.27
C LYS A 106 -11.60 -14.09 10.60
N SER A 107 -11.02 -14.94 9.75
CA SER A 107 -9.70 -15.52 9.98
C SER A 107 -8.61 -14.49 9.64
N THR A 108 -8.21 -13.66 10.60
CA THR A 108 -7.26 -12.54 10.39
C THR A 108 -5.79 -12.98 10.42
N TYR A 109 -5.48 -14.13 10.99
CA TYR A 109 -4.12 -14.66 11.08
C TYR A 109 -4.05 -16.16 10.79
N ARG A 110 -2.88 -16.64 10.36
CA ARG A 110 -2.52 -18.04 10.24
C ARG A 110 -1.37 -18.35 11.19
N ILE A 111 -1.47 -19.44 11.93
CA ILE A 111 -0.40 -19.90 12.82
C ILE A 111 0.71 -20.51 11.96
N VAL A 112 1.88 -19.88 11.93
CA VAL A 112 3.04 -20.37 11.18
C VAL A 112 4.04 -21.11 12.06
N GLY A 113 3.95 -20.92 13.38
CA GLY A 113 4.84 -21.56 14.34
C GLY A 113 4.27 -21.57 15.74
N ARG A 114 4.77 -22.48 16.55
CA ARG A 114 4.53 -22.57 17.99
C ARG A 114 5.87 -22.67 18.68
N GLU A 115 6.10 -21.83 19.66
CA GLU A 115 7.40 -21.73 20.33
C GLU A 115 7.23 -21.64 21.83
N ASP A 116 8.23 -22.10 22.55
CA ASP A 116 8.32 -21.83 23.98
C ASP A 116 8.49 -20.33 24.22
N VAL A 117 7.93 -19.84 25.32
CA VAL A 117 7.99 -18.42 25.66
C VAL A 117 9.44 -17.99 25.89
N ALA A 118 9.89 -17.04 25.07
CA ALA A 118 11.13 -16.30 25.26
C ALA A 118 10.83 -14.87 25.73
N GLN A 119 11.77 -14.22 26.41
CA GLN A 119 11.66 -12.81 26.80
C GLN A 119 12.68 -11.97 26.01
N PRO A 120 12.27 -10.92 25.27
CA PRO A 120 10.89 -10.46 25.06
C PRO A 120 10.07 -11.44 24.20
N LEU A 121 8.74 -11.45 24.38
CA LEU A 121 7.82 -12.41 23.74
C LEU A 121 8.04 -12.52 22.22
N ASP A 122 8.25 -11.37 21.58
CA ASP A 122 8.41 -11.27 20.12
C ASP A 122 9.65 -12.00 19.60
N SER A 123 10.67 -12.19 20.44
CA SER A 123 11.94 -12.84 20.05
C SER A 123 11.75 -14.32 19.68
N ALA A 124 10.74 -14.99 20.26
CA ALA A 124 10.44 -16.38 19.96
C ALA A 124 10.08 -16.60 18.48
N CYS A 125 9.44 -15.61 17.87
CA CYS A 125 8.89 -15.72 16.52
C CYS A 125 9.79 -15.14 15.42
N VAL A 126 10.97 -14.63 15.74
CA VAL A 126 11.88 -13.96 14.77
C VAL A 126 12.37 -14.92 13.68
N LYS A 127 12.48 -16.22 13.97
CA LYS A 127 12.88 -17.23 12.97
C LYS A 127 11.81 -17.50 11.90
N TYR A 128 10.59 -17.02 12.08
CA TYR A 128 9.51 -17.14 11.10
C TYR A 128 9.41 -15.83 10.30
N PRO A 129 9.88 -15.81 9.03
CA PRO A 129 9.94 -14.59 8.23
C PRO A 129 8.54 -13.98 8.04
N ASP A 130 7.53 -14.82 7.79
CA ASP A 130 6.16 -14.39 7.51
C ASP A 130 5.38 -13.99 8.77
N ALA A 131 5.90 -14.27 9.97
CA ALA A 131 5.23 -13.90 11.20
C ALA A 131 5.38 -12.39 11.44
N THR A 132 4.25 -11.71 11.64
CA THR A 132 4.20 -10.27 11.97
C THR A 132 3.73 -10.00 13.38
N ARG A 133 3.15 -11.02 14.05
CA ARG A 133 2.58 -10.90 15.38
C ARG A 133 2.79 -12.17 16.21
N VAL A 134 2.87 -11.99 17.53
CA VAL A 134 2.97 -13.07 18.51
C VAL A 134 1.82 -12.93 19.49
N VAL A 135 1.21 -14.05 19.86
CA VAL A 135 0.17 -14.09 20.89
C VAL A 135 0.45 -15.30 21.78
N GLY A 136 0.30 -15.13 23.09
CA GLY A 136 0.38 -16.26 24.02
C GLY A 136 -0.74 -17.26 23.77
N GLU A 137 -0.41 -18.55 23.73
CA GLU A 137 -1.43 -19.59 23.70
C GLU A 137 -2.18 -19.58 25.05
N PRO A 138 -3.50 -19.39 25.07
CA PRO A 138 -4.25 -19.36 26.31
C PRO A 138 -4.24 -20.76 26.93
N THR A 139 -3.39 -20.96 27.94
CA THR A 139 -3.49 -22.15 28.78
C THR A 139 -4.68 -21.96 29.72
N GLY A 140 -5.44 -23.02 30.02
CA GLY A 140 -6.58 -22.95 30.95
C GLY A 140 -6.21 -22.54 32.38
N THR A 141 -4.93 -22.33 32.66
CA THR A 141 -4.36 -21.94 33.94
C THR A 141 -4.08 -20.44 33.93
N ALA A 142 -4.84 -19.68 34.72
CA ALA A 142 -4.77 -18.23 34.74
C ALA A 142 -3.33 -17.73 34.99
N GLY A 143 -2.76 -17.02 34.00
CA GLY A 143 -1.55 -16.22 34.15
C GLY A 143 -0.22 -16.87 33.73
N LYS A 144 -0.21 -18.14 33.27
CA LYS A 144 1.02 -18.78 32.77
C LYS A 144 0.93 -19.05 31.27
N ILE A 145 1.68 -18.29 30.49
CA ILE A 145 1.89 -18.56 29.07
C ILE A 145 3.20 -19.37 29.00
N ASP A 146 3.12 -20.61 28.56
CA ASP A 146 4.29 -21.48 28.32
C ASP A 146 4.63 -21.57 26.82
N THR A 147 3.63 -21.38 25.96
CA THR A 147 3.76 -21.43 24.50
C THR A 147 3.22 -20.15 23.86
N VAL A 148 3.89 -19.68 22.83
CA VAL A 148 3.43 -18.59 21.96
C VAL A 148 3.11 -19.09 20.57
N LEU A 149 2.14 -18.42 19.94
CA LEU A 149 1.75 -18.61 18.56
C LEU A 149 2.39 -17.52 17.71
N CYS A 150 3.17 -17.92 16.71
CA CYS A 150 3.72 -17.02 15.71
C CYS A 150 2.71 -16.89 14.56
N LEU A 151 2.24 -15.67 14.32
CA LEU A 151 1.10 -15.39 13.45
C LEU A 151 1.55 -14.64 12.20
N ALA A 152 1.20 -15.18 11.03
CA ALA A 152 1.28 -14.51 9.75
C ALA A 152 -0.11 -13.95 9.38
N PRO A 153 -0.22 -12.73 8.85
CA PRO A 153 -1.50 -12.13 8.51
C PRO A 153 -2.11 -12.84 7.28
N THR A 154 -3.43 -13.06 7.31
CA THR A 154 -4.15 -13.60 6.15
C THR A 154 -4.64 -12.47 5.25
N ARG A 155 -5.21 -12.83 4.09
CA ARG A 155 -5.82 -11.86 3.16
C ARG A 155 -6.97 -11.03 3.70
N PHE A 156 -7.55 -11.47 4.80
CA PHE A 156 -8.67 -10.81 5.44
C PHE A 156 -8.22 -9.85 6.54
N ASN A 157 -6.93 -9.84 6.89
CA ASN A 157 -6.39 -8.87 7.83
C ASN A 157 -6.26 -7.51 7.17
N LEU A 158 -7.11 -6.57 7.57
CA LEU A 158 -7.09 -5.23 7.02
C LEU A 158 -6.09 -4.31 7.71
N THR A 159 -5.56 -4.67 8.87
CA THR A 159 -4.77 -3.76 9.73
C THR A 159 -3.31 -4.14 9.86
N ASP A 160 -2.94 -5.33 9.41
CA ASP A 160 -1.56 -5.81 9.42
C ASP A 160 -0.92 -5.60 8.04
N PRO A 161 0.11 -4.74 7.93
CA PRO A 161 0.70 -4.41 6.64
C PRO A 161 1.44 -5.60 6.02
N GLY A 162 1.76 -6.66 6.78
CA GLY A 162 2.50 -7.81 6.25
C GLY A 162 1.73 -8.63 5.22
N GLN A 163 0.43 -8.42 5.07
CA GLN A 163 -0.34 -9.03 3.99
C GLN A 163 -0.60 -8.09 2.81
N LEU A 164 -0.28 -6.80 2.90
CA LEU A 164 -0.43 -5.88 1.77
C LEU A 164 0.32 -6.37 0.53
N GLN A 165 -0.29 -6.15 -0.64
CA GLN A 165 0.26 -6.49 -1.94
C GLN A 165 0.27 -5.27 -2.84
N ALA A 166 1.13 -5.29 -3.86
CA ALA A 166 1.14 -4.28 -4.90
C ALA A 166 -0.27 -4.17 -5.53
N GLY A 167 -0.78 -2.94 -5.60
CA GLY A 167 -2.12 -2.65 -6.12
C GLY A 167 -3.20 -2.48 -5.05
N ASP A 168 -3.00 -2.95 -3.83
CA ASP A 168 -3.90 -2.69 -2.71
C ASP A 168 -3.98 -1.19 -2.38
N CYS A 169 -5.09 -0.75 -1.81
CA CYS A 169 -5.23 0.61 -1.29
C CYS A 169 -5.25 0.63 0.23
N VAL A 170 -4.62 1.63 0.82
CA VAL A 170 -4.55 1.81 2.27
C VAL A 170 -4.93 3.22 2.68
N ALA A 171 -5.64 3.31 3.80
CA ALA A 171 -5.78 4.54 4.56
C ALA A 171 -4.64 4.61 5.58
N VAL A 172 -3.90 5.71 5.57
CA VAL A 172 -2.79 5.95 6.49
C VAL A 172 -3.19 7.00 7.51
N LYS A 173 -2.98 6.72 8.80
CA LYS A 173 -3.20 7.68 9.89
C LYS A 173 -1.93 7.84 10.73
N GLY A 174 -1.82 9.00 11.40
CA GLY A 174 -0.69 9.32 12.26
C GLY A 174 0.65 9.24 11.51
N GLY A 175 0.72 9.65 10.25
CA GLY A 175 1.96 9.61 9.45
C GLY A 175 2.52 8.21 9.13
N GLY A 176 1.76 7.14 9.38
CA GLY A 176 2.22 5.76 9.15
C GLY A 176 2.02 4.81 10.34
N ASP A 177 1.62 5.32 11.51
CA ASP A 177 1.42 4.48 12.71
C ASP A 177 0.28 3.46 12.53
N GLN A 178 -0.70 3.81 11.70
CA GLN A 178 -1.82 2.94 11.37
C GLN A 178 -1.95 2.90 9.86
N ILE A 179 -1.83 1.69 9.32
CA ILE A 179 -2.04 1.39 7.91
C ILE A 179 -3.20 0.40 7.86
N MET A 180 -4.27 0.79 7.17
CA MET A 180 -5.46 -0.05 7.04
C MET A 180 -5.80 -0.23 5.57
N ARG A 181 -5.91 -1.47 5.11
CA ARG A 181 -6.42 -1.80 3.78
C ARG A 181 -7.85 -1.28 3.63
N VAL A 182 -8.11 -0.60 2.54
CA VAL A 182 -9.40 -0.01 2.20
C VAL A 182 -9.74 -0.21 0.73
N ASP A 183 -11.00 0.02 0.38
CA ASP A 183 -11.41 0.07 -1.01
C ASP A 183 -10.86 1.34 -1.69
N CYS A 184 -10.22 1.15 -2.85
CA CYS A 184 -9.60 2.22 -3.63
C CYS A 184 -10.60 3.27 -4.15
N GLY A 185 -11.85 2.90 -4.39
CA GLY A 185 -12.88 3.76 -4.98
C GLY A 185 -13.80 4.43 -3.95
N LEU A 186 -13.88 3.89 -2.73
CA LEU A 186 -14.77 4.41 -1.68
C LEU A 186 -14.07 5.30 -0.65
N THR A 187 -12.75 5.21 -0.55
CA THR A 187 -11.98 5.99 0.42
C THR A 187 -11.46 7.26 -0.24
N PRO A 188 -11.63 8.45 0.37
CA PRO A 188 -11.01 9.66 -0.13
C PRO A 188 -9.49 9.59 0.04
N SER A 189 -8.75 9.87 -1.04
CA SER A 189 -7.29 9.96 -1.10
C SER A 189 -6.55 8.75 -0.46
N PRO A 190 -6.83 7.51 -0.90
CA PRO A 190 -6.10 6.36 -0.40
C PRO A 190 -4.68 6.35 -0.97
N VAL A 191 -3.78 5.66 -0.29
CA VAL A 191 -2.45 5.35 -0.84
C VAL A 191 -2.53 3.99 -1.53
N LYS A 192 -2.17 3.92 -2.80
CA LYS A 192 -1.99 2.66 -3.52
C LYS A 192 -0.62 2.09 -3.24
N VAL A 193 -0.60 0.86 -2.74
CA VAL A 193 0.62 0.11 -2.44
C VAL A 193 1.33 -0.21 -3.75
N VAL A 194 2.60 0.15 -3.81
CA VAL A 194 3.54 -0.19 -4.88
C VAL A 194 4.29 -1.46 -4.50
N ALA A 195 4.80 -1.50 -3.26
CA ALA A 195 5.56 -2.61 -2.73
C ALA A 195 5.48 -2.63 -1.20
N VAL A 196 5.81 -3.79 -0.64
CA VAL A 196 5.91 -4.00 0.81
C VAL A 196 7.25 -4.67 1.07
N GLU A 197 8.09 -4.00 1.86
CA GLU A 197 9.43 -4.47 2.17
C GLU A 197 9.51 -4.85 3.65
N GLN A 198 10.12 -6.00 3.94
CA GLN A 198 10.33 -6.47 5.30
C GLN A 198 11.81 -6.37 5.66
N HIS A 199 12.10 -5.76 6.80
CA HIS A 199 13.46 -5.52 7.26
C HIS A 199 13.68 -6.04 8.68
N SER A 200 14.87 -6.59 8.91
CA SER A 200 15.26 -7.18 10.20
C SER A 200 15.53 -6.17 11.31
N LYS A 201 15.82 -4.92 10.94
CA LYS A 201 15.95 -3.74 11.81
C LYS A 201 15.26 -2.61 11.09
N ILE A 202 14.85 -1.56 11.81
CA ILE A 202 14.37 -0.31 11.20
C ILE A 202 15.47 0.16 10.24
N PRO A 203 15.33 0.00 8.90
CA PRO A 203 16.21 0.73 8.00
C PRO A 203 15.84 2.21 8.18
N VAL A 204 16.70 3.11 7.71
CA VAL A 204 16.18 4.43 7.38
C VAL A 204 15.06 4.14 6.34
N THR A 205 13.82 4.49 6.68
CA THR A 205 12.59 4.01 6.02
C THR A 205 12.48 4.50 4.57
N ASP A 206 13.24 5.53 4.26
CA ASP A 206 13.52 6.09 2.94
C ASP A 206 14.19 5.04 2.01
N GLN A 207 15.26 4.36 2.43
CA GLN A 207 16.02 3.49 1.54
C GLN A 207 15.33 2.17 1.20
N ALA A 208 14.37 1.74 2.04
CA ALA A 208 13.55 0.56 1.78
C ALA A 208 12.85 0.65 0.41
N CYS A 209 12.35 1.84 0.06
CA CYS A 209 11.65 2.06 -1.20
C CYS A 209 12.58 2.43 -2.37
N LYS A 210 13.91 2.37 -2.22
CA LYS A 210 14.88 2.77 -3.24
C LYS A 210 14.79 1.96 -4.54
N GLN A 211 14.41 0.70 -4.45
CA GLN A 211 14.23 -0.18 -5.61
C GLN A 211 12.91 0.08 -6.34
N HIS A 212 12.05 0.94 -5.80
CA HIS A 212 10.72 1.26 -6.31
C HIS A 212 10.64 2.76 -6.65
N PRO A 213 11.30 3.22 -7.73
CA PRO A 213 11.36 4.65 -8.09
C PRO A 213 9.98 5.27 -8.38
N GLN A 214 8.98 4.44 -8.67
CA GLN A 214 7.60 4.84 -8.83
C GLN A 214 6.88 5.14 -7.51
N ALA A 215 7.41 4.72 -6.34
CA ALA A 215 6.83 4.98 -5.03
C ALA A 215 7.19 6.39 -4.55
N ARG A 216 6.19 7.12 -4.06
CA ARG A 216 6.29 8.54 -3.69
C ARG A 216 6.01 8.81 -2.22
N ALA A 217 5.62 7.78 -1.51
CA ALA A 217 5.46 7.77 -0.07
C ALA A 217 6.01 6.46 0.48
N ALA A 218 6.54 6.53 1.68
CA ALA A 218 6.96 5.38 2.47
C ALA A 218 6.32 5.48 3.85
N PHE A 219 5.84 4.36 4.37
CA PHE A 219 5.26 4.26 5.71
C PHE A 219 5.82 3.04 6.40
N ALA A 220 6.28 3.19 7.63
CA ALA A 220 6.93 2.12 8.36
C ALA A 220 6.12 1.75 9.58
N GLN A 221 5.91 0.44 9.78
CA GLN A 221 5.24 -0.09 10.94
C GLN A 221 6.12 -1.13 11.61
N SER A 222 6.31 -0.98 12.92
CA SER A 222 7.02 -1.95 13.73
C SER A 222 6.31 -3.31 13.70
N SER A 223 7.11 -4.36 13.61
CA SER A 223 6.68 -5.75 13.62
C SER A 223 7.50 -6.53 14.65
N LEU A 224 7.39 -7.85 14.63
CA LEU A 224 7.98 -8.76 15.62
C LEU A 224 9.50 -8.62 15.76
N GLY A 225 9.96 -8.47 17.00
CA GLY A 225 11.37 -8.58 17.35
C GLY A 225 12.21 -7.40 16.86
N GLY A 226 11.58 -6.22 16.72
CA GLY A 226 12.24 -5.02 16.17
C GLY A 226 12.33 -5.00 14.64
N ARG A 227 11.70 -5.98 13.97
CA ARG A 227 11.49 -5.95 12.52
C ARG A 227 10.59 -4.78 12.13
N VAL A 228 10.69 -4.36 10.88
CA VAL A 228 9.84 -3.31 10.31
C VAL A 228 9.28 -3.77 8.99
N ILE A 229 8.01 -3.44 8.77
CA ILE A 229 7.34 -3.57 7.49
C ILE A 229 7.23 -2.16 6.92
N VAL A 230 7.82 -1.94 5.75
CA VAL A 230 7.76 -0.66 5.04
C VAL A 230 6.81 -0.80 3.86
N VAL A 231 5.78 0.03 3.84
CA VAL A 231 4.81 0.14 2.75
C VAL A 231 5.25 1.29 1.85
N CYS A 232 5.67 0.94 0.63
CA CYS A 232 5.99 1.89 -0.43
C CYS A 232 4.72 2.13 -1.24
N GLY A 233 4.31 3.39 -1.41
CA GLY A 233 3.01 3.71 -1.99
C GLY A 233 2.98 5.01 -2.78
N ASN A 234 1.84 5.22 -3.45
CA ASN A 234 1.52 6.41 -4.21
C ASN A 234 0.15 6.95 -3.80
N ASP A 235 0.02 8.27 -3.73
CA ASP A 235 -1.29 8.89 -3.59
C ASP A 235 -2.15 8.58 -4.83
N VAL A 236 -3.40 8.20 -4.59
CA VAL A 236 -4.38 7.89 -5.64
C VAL A 236 -5.25 9.10 -5.95
N ASP A 237 -5.24 10.13 -5.11
CA ASP A 237 -6.01 11.35 -5.36
C ASP A 237 -5.57 11.99 -6.68
N PRO A 238 -6.44 12.03 -7.70
CA PRO A 238 -6.09 12.54 -9.02
C PRO A 238 -5.81 14.05 -9.03
N ASN A 239 -6.19 14.77 -7.97
CA ASN A 239 -5.97 16.21 -7.83
C ASN A 239 -4.78 16.53 -6.91
N SER A 240 -4.21 15.53 -6.24
CA SER A 240 -3.07 15.70 -5.35
C SER A 240 -1.79 15.93 -6.16
N MET A 241 -0.93 16.83 -5.67
CA MET A 241 0.41 16.99 -6.23
C MET A 241 1.28 15.75 -6.03
N ASP A 242 0.92 14.83 -5.13
CA ASP A 242 1.67 13.60 -4.90
C ASP A 242 1.46 12.58 -6.00
N SER A 243 0.39 12.72 -6.80
CA SER A 243 0.08 11.83 -7.92
C SER A 243 0.48 12.37 -9.29
N VAL A 244 1.09 13.57 -9.35
CA VAL A 244 1.43 14.26 -10.62
C VAL A 244 2.46 13.52 -11.44
N LYS A 245 2.34 13.57 -12.75
CA LYS A 245 3.27 12.94 -13.69
C LYS A 245 3.89 14.01 -14.57
N LEU A 246 4.97 13.62 -15.26
CA LEU A 246 5.54 14.43 -16.32
C LEU A 246 4.44 14.93 -17.26
N GLY A 247 4.39 16.24 -17.45
CA GLY A 247 3.45 16.90 -18.33
C GLY A 247 2.10 17.26 -17.71
N ASP A 248 1.78 16.82 -16.49
CA ASP A 248 0.61 17.31 -15.76
C ASP A 248 0.77 18.81 -15.45
N CYS A 249 -0.34 19.52 -15.23
CA CYS A 249 -0.32 20.92 -14.83
C CYS A 249 -0.79 21.13 -13.40
N ALA A 250 -0.34 22.23 -12.81
CA ALA A 250 -0.60 22.61 -11.44
C ALA A 250 -1.03 24.08 -11.34
N SER A 251 -1.95 24.33 -10.42
CA SER A 251 -2.30 25.68 -9.98
C SER A 251 -1.36 26.10 -8.87
N ARG A 252 -0.67 27.24 -9.05
CA ARG A 252 0.26 27.80 -8.07
C ARG A 252 -0.45 28.27 -6.81
N ASP A 253 -1.71 28.70 -6.93
CA ASP A 253 -2.50 29.21 -5.81
C ASP A 253 -2.94 28.08 -4.87
N THR A 254 -3.35 26.95 -5.46
CA THR A 254 -3.90 25.83 -4.69
C THR A 254 -2.89 24.71 -4.44
N MET A 255 -1.76 24.70 -5.16
CA MET A 255 -0.80 23.61 -5.19
C MET A 255 -1.50 22.27 -5.42
N LYS A 256 -2.40 22.24 -6.40
CA LYS A 256 -3.14 21.05 -6.83
C LYS A 256 -2.93 20.82 -8.30
N LYS A 257 -3.05 19.54 -8.69
CA LYS A 257 -3.11 19.15 -10.10
C LYS A 257 -4.40 19.68 -10.73
N VAL A 258 -4.26 20.28 -11.90
CA VAL A 258 -5.36 20.83 -12.72
C VAL A 258 -5.16 20.44 -14.19
N ASP A 259 -6.21 20.56 -15.00
CA ASP A 259 -6.07 20.44 -16.45
C ASP A 259 -5.17 21.55 -16.98
N CYS A 260 -4.27 21.24 -17.92
CA CYS A 260 -3.42 22.24 -18.55
C CYS A 260 -4.19 23.30 -19.37
N ALA A 261 -5.41 22.99 -19.79
CA ALA A 261 -6.29 23.96 -20.45
C ALA A 261 -7.05 24.85 -19.45
N ASP A 262 -6.98 24.56 -18.15
CA ASP A 262 -7.63 25.37 -17.12
C ASP A 262 -6.93 26.74 -17.01
N PRO A 263 -7.67 27.87 -16.97
CA PRO A 263 -7.08 29.20 -16.80
C PRO A 263 -6.27 29.37 -15.51
N THR A 264 -6.49 28.51 -14.50
CA THR A 264 -5.73 28.48 -13.25
C THR A 264 -4.45 27.65 -13.34
N ALA A 265 -4.23 26.92 -14.44
CA ALA A 265 -2.99 26.21 -14.70
C ALA A 265 -1.87 27.23 -14.90
N SER A 266 -0.91 27.19 -13.99
CA SER A 266 0.17 28.17 -13.94
C SER A 266 1.54 27.52 -14.12
N ALA A 267 1.64 26.22 -13.87
CA ALA A 267 2.88 25.47 -13.98
C ALA A 267 2.61 24.11 -14.63
N ARG A 268 3.58 23.60 -15.37
CA ARG A 268 3.62 22.24 -15.92
C ARG A 268 4.74 21.46 -15.27
N VAL A 269 4.46 20.23 -14.89
CA VAL A 269 5.43 19.31 -14.28
C VAL A 269 6.43 18.86 -15.33
N LEU A 270 7.72 19.16 -15.08
CA LEU A 270 8.85 18.81 -15.93
C LEU A 270 9.57 17.56 -15.46
N SER A 271 9.59 17.31 -14.16
CA SER A 271 10.05 16.04 -13.62
C SER A 271 9.48 15.81 -12.23
N VAL A 272 9.45 14.54 -11.83
CA VAL A 272 9.08 14.10 -10.49
C VAL A 272 10.15 13.14 -10.04
N ARG A 273 10.77 13.45 -8.90
CA ARG A 273 11.92 12.72 -8.37
C ARG A 273 11.68 12.43 -6.89
N THR A 274 12.19 11.31 -6.42
CA THR A 274 12.21 10.99 -4.99
C THR A 274 13.66 11.04 -4.51
N ALA A 275 13.90 11.90 -3.53
CA ALA A 275 15.16 11.92 -2.78
C ALA A 275 14.96 11.20 -1.45
N TYR A 276 16.00 10.50 -1.01
CA TYR A 276 16.00 9.76 0.26
C TYR A 276 16.73 10.54 1.36
N GLU A 277 17.30 11.69 1.02
CA GLU A 277 17.83 12.65 1.99
C GLU A 277 17.20 14.00 1.71
N LYS A 278 16.86 14.74 2.77
CA LYS A 278 16.33 16.09 2.63
C LYS A 278 17.38 16.99 1.97
N PRO A 279 17.18 17.46 0.73
CA PRO A 279 18.20 18.23 0.04
C PRO A 279 18.39 19.58 0.73
N LYS A 280 19.65 20.06 0.77
CA LYS A 280 19.99 21.39 1.32
C LYS A 280 19.29 22.51 0.57
N ALA A 281 19.17 22.36 -0.75
CA ALA A 281 18.34 23.17 -1.63
C ALA A 281 17.71 22.21 -2.65
N PRO A 282 16.39 22.26 -2.88
CA PRO A 282 15.76 21.43 -3.90
C PRO A 282 16.05 22.02 -5.28
N GLU A 283 16.80 21.27 -6.08
CA GLU A 283 17.27 21.69 -7.40
C GLU A 283 16.75 20.74 -8.48
N CYS A 284 16.58 21.28 -9.69
CA CYS A 284 16.11 20.55 -10.87
C CYS A 284 17.13 20.69 -12.01
N PRO A 285 18.36 20.16 -11.82
CA PRO A 285 19.49 20.49 -12.68
C PRO A 285 19.33 20.02 -14.13
N ASP A 286 18.54 18.96 -14.37
CA ASP A 286 18.34 18.43 -15.73
C ASP A 286 17.07 18.96 -16.42
N ASP A 287 16.28 19.82 -15.75
CA ASP A 287 14.96 20.22 -16.24
C ASP A 287 14.98 21.62 -16.84
N LEU A 288 15.20 21.69 -18.16
CA LEU A 288 15.25 22.95 -18.88
C LEU A 288 14.01 23.83 -18.62
N GLY A 289 14.23 25.07 -18.21
CA GLY A 289 13.14 26.05 -18.05
C GLY A 289 12.27 25.86 -16.81
N PHE A 290 12.71 25.05 -15.85
CA PHE A 290 12.06 25.02 -14.53
C PHE A 290 12.11 26.42 -13.90
N TYR A 291 11.03 26.81 -13.23
CA TYR A 291 10.98 28.07 -12.47
C TYR A 291 10.52 27.88 -11.03
N SER A 292 9.95 26.72 -10.70
CA SER A 292 9.42 26.40 -9.39
C SER A 292 9.74 24.96 -9.03
N VAL A 293 10.08 24.75 -7.77
CA VAL A 293 10.30 23.42 -7.19
C VAL A 293 9.37 23.28 -6.01
N MET A 294 8.57 22.22 -6.02
CA MET A 294 7.81 21.80 -4.85
C MET A 294 8.54 20.64 -4.20
N THR A 295 8.73 20.74 -2.89
CA THR A 295 9.16 19.60 -2.08
C THR A 295 8.05 19.21 -1.13
N ARG A 296 7.83 17.90 -1.00
CA ARG A 296 6.97 17.34 0.03
C ARG A 296 7.76 16.31 0.80
N ALA A 297 7.98 16.59 2.08
CA ALA A 297 8.56 15.65 3.02
C ALA A 297 7.43 14.99 3.82
N ASN A 298 7.67 13.76 4.28
CA ASN A 298 6.86 13.13 5.30
C ASN A 298 7.57 13.30 6.65
N ASP A 299 6.87 13.72 7.69
CA ASP A 299 7.46 13.94 9.02
C ASP A 299 8.04 12.67 9.65
N LYS A 300 7.69 11.48 9.11
CA LYS A 300 8.14 10.18 9.61
C LYS A 300 9.15 9.46 8.72
N THR A 301 9.41 9.98 7.53
CA THR A 301 10.37 9.37 6.60
C THR A 301 11.20 10.44 5.92
N ASP A 302 12.49 10.20 5.74
CA ASP A 302 13.37 11.12 5.00
C ASP A 302 13.12 11.13 3.48
N LEU A 303 12.12 10.37 3.02
CA LEU A 303 11.64 10.43 1.64
C LEU A 303 11.05 11.82 1.36
N VAL A 304 11.67 12.51 0.40
CA VAL A 304 11.24 13.81 -0.11
C VAL A 304 10.83 13.64 -1.57
N LEU A 305 9.58 13.95 -1.87
CA LEU A 305 9.11 14.12 -3.23
C LEU A 305 9.53 15.50 -3.73
N ILE A 306 10.26 15.54 -4.84
CA ILE A 306 10.69 16.76 -5.52
C ILE A 306 9.94 16.83 -6.86
N VAL A 307 9.14 17.87 -7.03
CA VAL A 307 8.39 18.13 -8.26
C VAL A 307 8.94 19.40 -8.89
N CYS A 308 9.55 19.24 -10.06
CA CYS A 308 10.13 20.32 -10.84
C CYS A 308 9.09 20.83 -11.82
N MET A 309 8.84 22.14 -11.80
CA MET A 309 7.76 22.76 -12.57
C MET A 309 8.27 23.93 -13.40
N GLY A 310 7.79 24.00 -14.64
CA GLY A 310 8.06 25.06 -15.61
C GLY A 310 6.77 25.72 -16.12
N PRO A 311 6.86 26.67 -17.05
CA PRO A 311 5.68 27.30 -17.66
C PRO A 311 4.73 26.29 -18.31
N VAL A 312 3.43 26.59 -18.34
CA VAL A 312 2.45 25.75 -19.06
C VAL A 312 2.68 25.81 -20.57
N ASP A 313 3.00 27.01 -21.07
CA ASP A 313 3.30 27.26 -22.47
C ASP A 313 4.67 26.68 -22.86
N LEU A 314 4.67 25.65 -23.70
CA LEU A 314 5.90 25.06 -24.24
C LEU A 314 6.66 26.01 -25.18
N GLY A 315 5.98 27.05 -25.66
CA GLY A 315 6.57 28.15 -26.40
C GLY A 315 7.29 29.16 -25.51
N ASP A 316 7.26 29.06 -24.18
CA ASP A 316 7.95 30.01 -23.31
C ASP A 316 9.47 30.01 -23.58
N SER A 317 10.09 31.20 -23.61
CA SER A 317 11.52 31.35 -23.86
C SER A 317 12.42 30.70 -22.81
N ARG A 318 11.91 30.37 -21.62
CA ARG A 318 12.62 29.55 -20.62
C ARG A 318 12.95 28.15 -21.13
N TYR A 319 12.19 27.63 -22.11
CA TYR A 319 12.47 26.37 -22.77
C TYR A 319 13.43 26.50 -23.97
N ALA A 320 13.90 27.71 -24.27
CA ALA A 320 14.71 27.92 -25.46
C ALA A 320 16.14 27.41 -25.29
N VAL A 321 16.67 26.78 -26.33
CA VAL A 321 18.05 26.31 -26.40
C VAL A 321 18.84 27.12 -27.43
N VAL A 322 20.17 27.01 -27.39
CA VAL A 322 21.04 27.65 -28.39
C VAL A 322 20.60 27.27 -29.80
N GLY A 323 20.39 28.29 -30.64
CA GLY A 323 19.89 28.17 -32.01
C GLY A 323 18.42 28.55 -32.17
N ASP A 324 17.60 28.44 -31.12
CA ASP A 324 16.18 28.80 -31.16
C ASP A 324 15.98 30.29 -31.42
N CYS A 325 14.85 30.63 -32.04
CA CYS A 325 14.46 32.02 -32.25
C CYS A 325 13.35 32.46 -31.32
N ILE A 326 13.43 33.71 -30.88
CA ILE A 326 12.50 34.31 -29.93
C ILE A 326 11.80 35.49 -30.60
N SER A 327 10.47 35.52 -30.49
CA SER A 327 9.71 36.72 -30.83
C SER A 327 9.87 37.75 -29.72
N GLY A 328 10.38 38.94 -30.07
CA GLY A 328 10.33 40.07 -29.15
C GLY A 328 8.91 40.61 -29.10
N ASN A 329 8.33 40.74 -27.90
CA ASN A 329 7.07 41.44 -27.78
C ASN A 329 7.37 42.93 -27.98
N GLY A 330 6.86 43.53 -29.05
CA GLY A 330 7.18 44.90 -29.51
C GLY A 330 6.78 46.04 -28.57
N ARG A 331 6.67 45.79 -27.26
CA ARG A 331 6.53 46.78 -26.21
C ARG A 331 7.85 46.88 -25.46
N ASN A 332 8.28 48.11 -25.20
CA ASN A 332 9.44 48.47 -24.38
C ASN A 332 9.33 48.00 -22.90
N SER A 333 8.58 46.94 -22.58
CA SER A 333 8.43 46.42 -21.23
C SER A 333 9.56 45.48 -20.79
N GLY A 334 10.36 44.94 -21.73
CA GLY A 334 11.57 44.18 -21.40
C GLY A 334 11.37 42.97 -20.47
N SER A 335 10.12 42.53 -20.28
CA SER A 335 9.79 41.48 -19.32
C SER A 335 10.02 40.12 -19.97
N ALA A 336 10.86 39.31 -19.33
CA ALA A 336 11.17 37.95 -19.73
C ALA A 336 9.96 36.99 -19.72
N ALA A 337 8.79 37.46 -19.23
CA ALA A 337 7.53 36.71 -19.22
C ALA A 337 6.72 36.84 -20.52
N ASP A 338 7.09 37.77 -21.41
CA ASP A 338 6.35 38.09 -22.64
C ASP A 338 7.04 37.56 -23.90
N THR A 339 8.10 36.76 -23.75
CA THR A 339 8.94 36.25 -24.84
C THR A 339 8.63 34.79 -25.13
N HIS A 340 8.41 34.48 -26.42
CA HIS A 340 8.07 33.14 -26.87
C HIS A 340 9.03 32.66 -27.96
N ARG A 341 9.35 31.37 -27.92
CA ARG A 341 9.99 30.61 -28.98
C ARG A 341 9.08 30.63 -30.20
N ILE A 342 9.67 30.89 -31.35
CA ILE A 342 8.99 30.96 -32.63
C ILE A 342 9.87 30.31 -33.70
N ASP A 343 9.26 29.86 -34.79
CA ASP A 343 10.02 29.42 -35.95
C ASP A 343 10.98 30.52 -36.39
N CYS A 344 12.26 30.17 -36.55
CA CYS A 344 13.25 31.10 -37.06
C CYS A 344 12.87 31.66 -38.43
N GLY A 345 12.12 30.95 -39.27
CA GLY A 345 11.62 31.46 -40.56
C GLY A 345 10.57 32.57 -40.43
N ASP A 346 9.95 32.74 -39.26
CA ASP A 346 8.91 33.75 -39.05
C ASP A 346 9.52 35.17 -39.06
N PRO A 347 8.95 36.13 -39.82
CA PRO A 347 9.42 37.52 -39.81
C PRO A 347 9.36 38.20 -38.42
N LYS A 348 8.62 37.64 -37.46
CA LYS A 348 8.57 38.09 -36.06
C LYS A 348 9.71 37.52 -35.20
N ALA A 349 10.53 36.61 -35.72
CA ALA A 349 11.73 36.08 -35.06
C ALA A 349 12.83 37.16 -35.02
N LEU A 350 12.74 38.08 -34.05
CA LEU A 350 13.66 39.21 -33.92
C LEU A 350 15.02 38.81 -33.33
N TYR A 351 15.04 37.76 -32.52
CA TYR A 351 16.21 37.34 -31.78
C TYR A 351 16.51 35.86 -31.97
N GLN A 352 17.79 35.51 -31.86
CA GLN A 352 18.26 34.13 -31.78
C GLN A 352 18.99 33.90 -30.46
N VAL A 353 18.69 32.80 -29.78
CA VAL A 353 19.46 32.32 -28.63
C VAL A 353 20.82 31.87 -29.13
N PHE A 354 21.87 32.49 -28.64
CA PHE A 354 23.24 32.12 -29.04
C PHE A 354 24.08 31.62 -27.86
N ASP A 355 23.66 31.90 -26.62
CA ASP A 355 24.26 31.35 -25.41
C ASP A 355 23.18 31.20 -24.32
N ARG A 356 23.40 30.28 -23.38
CA ARG A 356 22.49 29.98 -22.27
C ARG A 356 23.28 29.42 -21.09
N HIS A 357 23.00 29.95 -19.90
CA HIS A 357 23.57 29.48 -18.65
C HIS A 357 22.46 29.01 -17.71
N GLU A 358 22.70 27.95 -16.94
CA GLU A 358 21.80 27.47 -15.88
C GLU A 358 22.09 28.14 -14.54
N LEU A 359 22.43 29.43 -14.59
CA LEU A 359 22.60 30.31 -13.45
C LEU A 359 21.91 31.65 -13.76
N PRO A 360 21.27 32.29 -12.78
CA PRO A 360 20.65 33.61 -12.97
C PRO A 360 21.68 34.73 -12.75
N ASP A 361 22.80 34.69 -13.47
CA ASP A 361 23.93 35.59 -13.24
C ASP A 361 23.90 36.87 -14.08
N ASP A 362 23.04 36.92 -15.10
CA ASP A 362 22.96 38.02 -16.07
C ASP A 362 24.29 38.27 -16.80
N ILE A 363 25.14 37.25 -16.90
CA ILE A 363 26.43 37.31 -17.57
C ILE A 363 26.24 36.80 -18.99
N CYS A 364 26.38 37.67 -19.99
CA CYS A 364 26.35 37.24 -21.38
C CYS A 364 27.61 37.68 -22.15
N PRO A 365 28.07 36.90 -23.15
CA PRO A 365 29.23 37.26 -23.98
C PRO A 365 29.07 38.59 -24.74
N ALA A 366 30.14 39.14 -25.28
CA ALA A 366 30.04 40.32 -26.16
C ALA A 366 29.20 40.01 -27.41
N GLY A 367 28.38 40.96 -27.86
CA GLY A 367 27.48 40.80 -29.02
C GLY A 367 26.01 40.50 -28.69
N VAL A 368 25.66 40.53 -27.41
CA VAL A 368 24.29 40.38 -26.90
C VAL A 368 23.46 41.60 -27.22
N ALA A 369 22.26 41.38 -27.74
CA ALA A 369 21.24 42.40 -27.88
C ALA A 369 20.33 42.46 -26.65
N VAL A 370 19.98 41.30 -26.08
CA VAL A 370 19.07 41.17 -24.92
C VAL A 370 19.54 40.00 -24.05
N SER A 371 19.53 40.18 -22.73
CA SER A 371 19.70 39.10 -21.74
C SER A 371 18.34 38.86 -21.06
N LEU A 372 17.94 37.60 -20.94
CA LEU A 372 16.75 37.19 -20.19
C LEU A 372 17.19 36.35 -18.99
N THR A 373 17.08 36.93 -17.79
CA THR A 373 17.48 36.27 -16.55
C THR A 373 16.25 35.84 -15.74
N TYR A 374 16.21 34.57 -15.37
CA TYR A 374 15.13 33.90 -14.67
C TYR A 374 15.62 33.38 -13.33
N THR A 375 15.05 33.88 -12.23
CA THR A 375 15.32 33.37 -10.89
C THR A 375 14.26 32.35 -10.50
N THR A 376 14.71 31.22 -9.96
CA THR A 376 13.86 30.29 -9.22
C THR A 376 14.11 30.50 -7.72
N GLY A 377 13.11 30.26 -6.88
CA GLY A 377 13.33 30.35 -5.43
C GLY A 377 14.46 29.40 -4.99
N GLY A 378 15.39 29.88 -4.15
CA GLY A 378 16.51 29.05 -3.66
C GLY A 378 17.87 29.32 -4.32
N GLY A 379 17.97 30.26 -5.26
CA GLY A 379 19.25 30.69 -5.86
C GLY A 379 19.60 30.03 -7.19
N SER A 380 18.80 29.04 -7.63
CA SER A 380 18.91 28.46 -8.98
C SER A 380 18.15 29.32 -10.00
N GLY A 381 18.45 29.17 -11.29
CA GLY A 381 17.87 30.00 -12.33
C GLY A 381 18.50 29.75 -13.69
N SER A 382 18.18 30.60 -14.66
CA SER A 382 18.83 30.56 -15.97
C SER A 382 18.97 31.96 -16.56
N THR A 383 20.00 32.15 -17.36
CA THR A 383 20.23 33.35 -18.17
C THR A 383 20.28 32.93 -19.63
N VAL A 384 19.43 33.54 -20.46
CA VAL A 384 19.34 33.28 -21.90
C VAL A 384 19.85 34.51 -22.64
N CYS A 385 20.92 34.34 -23.41
CA CYS A 385 21.59 35.41 -24.12
C CYS A 385 21.13 35.43 -25.58
N LEU A 386 20.57 36.56 -25.99
CA LEU A 386 19.95 36.75 -27.29
C LEU A 386 20.76 37.73 -28.13
N ARG A 387 20.96 37.39 -29.41
CA ARG A 387 21.46 38.31 -30.44
C ARG A 387 20.36 38.63 -31.42
N ARG A 388 20.45 39.79 -32.09
CA ARG A 388 19.54 40.08 -33.22
C ARG A 388 19.81 39.08 -34.34
N LYS A 389 18.72 38.59 -34.94
CA LYS A 389 18.79 37.67 -36.07
C LYS A 389 19.21 38.38 -37.36
#